data_AF-Q9KAD0-F1
#
_entry.id   AF-Q9KAD0-F1
#
_cell.length_a   1.000
_cell.length_b   1.000
_cell.length_c   1.000
_cell.angle_alpha   90.00
_cell.angle_beta   90.00
_cell.angle_gamma   90.00
#
_symmetry.space_group_name_H-M   'P 1'
#
loop_
_entity.id
_entity.type
_entity.pdbx_description
1 polymer ?
#
loop_
_entity_poly.entity_id
_entity_poly.type
_entity_poly.pdbx_seq_one_letter_code
_entity_poly.pdbx_strand_id
1 'polypeptide(L)' 'MYQKFITHLVNKEYSKRTVEIIHDTMYAAMEKARVLQKIEQNPCRGAEITTKKNIKKRRTSI' A
#
# COMPACT_ATOMS: atom_id res chain seq x y z
N MET A 1 3.11 0.66 -8.89
CA MET A 1 1.69 0.99 -9.11
C MET A 1 0.91 1.02 -7.79
N TYR A 2 0.94 -0.06 -7.01
CA TYR A 2 0.27 -0.14 -5.70
C TYR A 2 0.78 0.87 -4.66
N GLN A 3 2.09 1.17 -4.63
CA GLN A 3 2.65 2.21 -3.75
C GLN A 3 2.01 3.60 -3.96
N LYS A 4 1.64 3.95 -5.20
CA LYS A 4 0.96 5.22 -5.51
C LYS A 4 -0.45 5.25 -4.90
N PHE A 5 -1.14 4.11 -4.87
CA PHE A 5 -2.45 3.97 -4.23
C PHE A 5 -2.36 4.14 -2.71
N ILE A 6 -1.40 3.47 -2.06
CA ILE A 6 -1.15 3.66 -0.62
C ILE A 6 -0.81 5.11 -0.30
N THR A 7 0.04 5.74 -1.12
CA THR A 7 0.39 7.16 -0.97
C THR A 7 -0.84 8.07 -1.10
N HIS A 8 -1.75 7.76 -2.02
CA HIS A 8 -3.02 8.48 -2.18
C HIS A 8 -3.92 8.36 -0.94
N LEU A 9 -4.03 7.16 -0.37
CA LEU A 9 -4.80 6.94 0.86
C LEU A 9 -4.20 7.70 2.05
N VAL A 10 -2.88 7.70 2.18
CA VAL A 10 -2.18 8.47 3.22
C VAL A 10 -2.37 9.97 3.01
N ASN A 11 -2.37 10.45 1.77
CA ASN A 11 -2.61 11.86 1.46
C ASN A 11 -4.03 12.30 1.80
N LYS A 12 -5.01 11.40 1.65
CA LYS A 12 -6.42 11.58 2.04
C LYS A 12 -6.71 11.57 3.54
N GLU A 13 -5.67 11.49 4.39
CA GLU A 13 -5.79 11.56 5.86
C GLU A 13 -6.50 10.38 6.51
N TYR A 14 -6.59 9.25 5.81
CA TYR A 14 -6.98 8.00 6.47
C TYR A 14 -5.99 7.64 7.57
N SER A 15 -6.53 7.12 8.68
CA SER A 15 -5.71 6.63 9.77
C SER A 15 -4.78 5.52 9.29
N LYS A 16 -3.60 5.38 9.92
CA LYS A 16 -2.67 4.28 9.61
C LYS A 16 -3.39 2.93 9.64
N ARG A 17 -4.24 2.72 10.66
CA ARG A 17 -5.01 1.49 10.84
C ARG A 17 -5.95 1.22 9.67
N THR A 18 -6.62 2.26 9.15
CA THR A 18 -7.49 2.13 7.97
C THR A 18 -6.69 1.71 6.73
N VAL A 19 -5.52 2.31 6.51
CA VAL A 19 -4.65 1.96 5.38
C VAL A 19 -4.11 0.53 5.50
N GLU A 20 -3.77 0.09 6.72
CA GLU A 20 -3.37 -1.30 7.01
C GLU A 20 -4.51 -2.29 6.70
N ILE A 21 -5.74 -2.02 7.14
CA ILE A 21 -6.89 -2.89 6.84
C ILE A 21 -7.14 -3.00 5.33
N ILE A 22 -7.07 -1.87 4.61
CA ILE A 22 -7.20 -1.87 3.14
C ILE A 22 -6.06 -2.67 2.51
N HIS A 23 -4.85 -2.54 3.04
CA HIS A 23 -3.68 -3.26 2.55
C HIS A 23 -3.82 -4.77 2.72
N ASP A 24 -4.17 -5.24 3.91
CA ASP A 24 -4.36 -6.67 4.20
C ASP A 24 -5.45 -7.29 3.33
N THR A 25 -6.58 -6.59 3.19
CA THR A 25 -7.69 -7.03 2.35
C THR A 25 -7.26 -7.17 0.89
N MET A 26 -6.52 -6.18 0.38
CA MET A 26 -6.02 -6.22 -1.00
C MET A 26 -4.94 -7.27 -1.20
N TYR A 27 -4.05 -7.45 -0.23
CA TYR A 27 -3.02 -8.47 -0.28
C TYR A 27 -3.65 -9.86 -0.40
N ALA A 28 -4.64 -10.17 0.44
CA ALA A 28 -5.34 -11.44 0.41
C ALA A 28 -6.11 -11.68 -0.91
N ALA A 29 -6.79 -10.65 -1.43
CA ALA A 29 -7.50 -10.74 -2.70
C ALA A 29 -6.55 -11.00 -3.88
N MET A 30 -5.42 -10.29 -3.93
CA MET A 30 -4.42 -10.43 -4.97
C MET A 30 -3.64 -11.73 -4.86
N GLU A 31 -3.40 -12.23 -3.65
CA GLU A 31 -2.79 -13.55 -3.42
C GLU A 31 -3.70 -14.65 -3.98
N LYS A 32 -5.01 -14.58 -3.72
CA LYS A 32 -5.98 -15.50 -4.34
C LYS A 32 -5.97 -15.38 -5.87
N ALA A 33 -5.91 -14.17 -6.42
CA ALA A 33 -5.82 -13.98 -7.86
C ALA A 33 -4.54 -14.61 -8.46
N ARG A 34 -3.41 -14.55 -7.74
CA ARG A 34 -2.17 -15.23 -8.12
C ARG A 34 -2.32 -16.75 -8.11
N VAL A 35 -2.92 -17.31 -7.05
CA VAL A 35 -3.17 -18.76 -6.95
C VAL A 35 -4.07 -19.25 -8.08
N LEU A 36 -5.07 -18.46 -8.47
CA LEU A 36 -5.94 -18.73 -9.62
C LEU A 36 -5.29 -18.42 -10.98
N GLN A 37 -3.99 -18.09 -11.00
CA GLN A 37 -3.21 -17.72 -12.19
C GLN A 37 -3.82 -16.58 -13.03
N LYS A 38 -4.64 -15.71 -12.41
CA LYS A 38 -5.18 -14.51 -13.07
C LYS A 38 -4.13 -13.40 -13.19
N ILE A 39 -3.14 -13.42 -12.29
CA ILE A 39 -1.98 -12.54 -12.28
C ILE A 39 -0.74 -13.38 -11.97
N GLU A 40 0.42 -12.97 -12.50
CA GLU A 40 1.67 -13.70 -12.25
C GLU A 40 2.21 -13.43 -10.84
N GLN A 41 2.07 -12.19 -10.34
CA GLN A 41 2.64 -11.77 -9.06
C GLN A 41 1.69 -10.84 -8.31
N ASN A 42 1.71 -10.93 -6.98
CA ASN A 42 0.90 -10.07 -6.11
C ASN A 42 1.50 -8.64 -6.08
N PRO A 43 0.81 -7.62 -6.62
CA PRO A 43 1.31 -6.25 -6.67
C PRO A 43 1.37 -5.55 -5.30
N CYS A 44 0.76 -6.14 -4.27
CA CYS A 44 0.81 -5.66 -2.89
C CYS A 44 2.08 -6.14 -2.16
N ARG A 45 2.82 -7.10 -2.73
CA ARG A 45 4.02 -7.66 -2.10
C ARG A 45 5.14 -6.64 -2.09
N GLY A 46 5.71 -6.39 -0.91
CA GLY A 46 6.79 -5.40 -0.71
C GLY A 46 6.31 -3.94 -0.65
N ALA A 47 5.00 -3.69 -0.52
CA ALA A 47 4.49 -2.34 -0.35
C ALA A 47 4.77 -1.81 1.06
N GLU A 48 5.27 -0.58 1.16
CA GLU A 48 5.55 0.07 2.45
C GLU A 48 4.43 1.04 2.84
N ILE A 49 3.80 0.81 3.99
CA ILE A 49 2.79 1.72 4.55
C ILE A 49 3.50 2.80 5.38
N THR A 50 3.75 3.95 4.75
CA THR A 50 4.41 5.10 5.39
C THR A 50 3.38 6.17 5.77
N THR A 51 3.41 6.67 7.01
CA THR A 51 2.53 7.76 7.45
C THR A 51 3.02 9.13 6.98
N LYS A 52 2.13 10.13 6.88
CA LYS A 52 2.47 11.51 6.46
C LYS A 52 3.67 12.12 7.21
N LYS A 53 3.82 11.83 8.51
CA LYS A 53 4.98 12.27 9.33
C LYS A 53 6.32 11.79 8.76
N ASN A 54 6.37 10.59 8.20
CA ASN A 54 7.58 10.03 7.59
C ASN A 54 7.78 10.48 6.13
N ILE A 55 6.69 10.75 5.39
CA ILE A 55 6.78 11.24 4.00
C ILE A 55 7.40 12.65 3.93
N LYS A 56 7.02 13.56 4.85
CA LYS A 56 7.64 14.90 4.92
C LYS A 56 9.14 14.82 5.20
N LYS A 57 9.58 13.93 6.10
CA LYS A 57 10.99 13.75 6.46
C LYS A 57 11.86 13.33 5.27
N ARG A 58 11.35 12.53 4.33
CA ARG A 58 12.10 12.11 3.13
C ARG A 58 12.26 13.20 2.07
N ARG A 59 11.43 14.25 2.06
CA ARG A 59 11.51 15.35 1.09
C ARG A 59 12.37 16.54 1.55
N THR A 60 12.73 16.61 2.83
CA THR A 60 13.51 17.71 3.42
C THR A 60 15.00 17.38 3.57
N SER A 61 15.47 16.29 2.94
CA SER A 61 16.89 15.91 2.90
C SER A 61 17.43 16.08 1.48
N ILE A 62 17.49 17.32 1.00
CA ILE A 62 18.31 17.78 -0.12
C ILE A 62 18.81 19.18 0.26
#